data_AF-A0A654B2F8-F1
#
_entry.id   AF-A0A654B2F8-F1
#
_cell.length_a   1.000
_cell.length_b   1.000
_cell.length_c   1.000
_cell.angle_alpha   90.00
_cell.angle_beta   90.00
_cell.angle_gamma   90.00
#
_symmetry.space_group_name_H-M   'P 1'
#
loop_
_entity.id
_entity.type
_entity.pdbx_description
1 polymer ?
#
loop_
_entity_poly.entity_id
_entity_poly.type
_entity_poly.pdbx_seq_one_letter_code
_entity_poly.pdbx_strand_id
1 'polypeptide(L)'
;MLSAPGSTTSLVPIRRIDWIQLAAGFALLACVVMVWRWGGTVADSQAYYDTARWLRGEIPASTLVAPFPYRLLVPAVASIIPGDLHNGFAMLNWLLVTSGACLMSACALRVGLGPRRAVMAGLLMIVSVPTFWFAPYLVVDPGSVCARAAFVLALLCGQPWLAAVAGLLGTAVREENILLLVWLVAMRRIAILPGLAFLAAAGAWIMAVRWWLVTGLPSYTWSPRWEQVLHALGDWRSLATIIGAALPIVPLALLGWRAAPQALRPFASLLVLMALPPLYAALCVRVDGRAVWGLYPFLVPFAACAHWGFGQRR
;
A
#
# COMPACT_ATOMS: atom_id res chain seq x y z
N MET A 1 -39.64 -16.09 15.82
CA MET A 1 -39.99 -15.84 17.23
C MET A 1 -38.76 -16.03 18.10
N LEU A 2 -38.10 -14.93 18.45
CA LEU A 2 -37.13 -14.78 19.54
C LEU A 2 -37.21 -13.30 19.93
N SER A 3 -37.94 -12.97 20.99
CA SER A 3 -38.05 -11.62 21.52
C SER A 3 -36.83 -11.32 22.37
N ALA A 4 -35.98 -10.41 21.90
CA ALA A 4 -34.80 -9.95 22.63
C ALA A 4 -35.19 -8.88 23.67
N PRO A 5 -34.57 -8.90 24.86
CA PRO A 5 -34.80 -7.89 25.89
C PRO A 5 -34.32 -6.52 25.42
N GLY A 6 -35.23 -5.55 25.49
CA GLY A 6 -34.99 -4.14 25.16
C GLY A 6 -33.99 -3.54 26.13
N SER A 7 -32.73 -3.47 25.70
CA SER A 7 -31.75 -2.55 26.28
C SER A 7 -31.71 -1.31 25.40
N THR A 8 -32.49 -0.30 25.77
CA THR A 8 -32.36 1.07 25.24
C THR A 8 -31.04 1.66 25.73
N THR A 9 -29.95 1.21 25.13
CA THR A 9 -28.67 1.90 25.19
C THR A 9 -28.86 3.20 24.41
N SER A 10 -28.88 4.33 25.12
CA SER A 10 -28.89 5.65 24.50
C SER A 10 -27.70 5.74 23.55
N LEU A 11 -27.97 5.73 22.24
CA LEU A 11 -26.95 5.89 21.22
C LEU A 11 -26.38 7.31 21.40
N VAL A 12 -25.21 7.41 22.03
CA VAL A 12 -24.42 8.64 22.00
C VAL A 12 -24.27 9.01 20.53
N PRO A 13 -24.71 10.21 20.10
CA PRO A 13 -24.65 10.58 18.69
C PRO A 13 -23.19 10.52 18.25
N ILE A 14 -22.89 9.57 17.37
CA ILE A 14 -21.57 9.46 16.76
C ILE A 14 -21.38 10.76 15.98
N ARG A 15 -20.49 11.63 16.47
CA ARG A 15 -20.12 12.86 15.77
C ARG A 15 -19.65 12.46 14.37
N ARG A 16 -20.42 12.86 13.35
CA ARG A 16 -20.09 12.57 11.95
C ARG A 16 -18.70 13.15 11.66
N ILE A 17 -17.84 12.36 11.04
CA ILE A 17 -16.55 12.86 10.54
C ILE A 17 -16.84 13.77 9.34
N ASP A 18 -16.31 14.98 9.37
CA ASP A 18 -16.23 15.83 8.19
C ASP A 18 -15.08 15.33 7.31
N TRP A 19 -15.43 14.60 6.25
CA TRP A 19 -14.47 13.98 5.34
C TRP A 19 -13.64 15.00 4.56
N ILE A 20 -14.20 16.18 4.28
CA ILE A 20 -13.49 17.23 3.54
C ILE A 20 -12.39 17.79 4.43
N GLN A 21 -12.73 18.13 5.68
CA GLN A 21 -11.73 18.60 6.65
C GLN A 21 -10.68 17.55 6.95
N LEU A 22 -11.08 16.27 7.10
CA LEU A 22 -10.14 15.19 7.36
C LEU A 22 -9.18 14.99 6.18
N ALA A 23 -9.69 14.96 4.95
CA ALA A 23 -8.88 14.81 3.75
C ALA A 23 -7.93 16.00 3.55
N ALA A 24 -8.42 17.23 3.75
CA ALA A 24 -7.60 18.44 3.68
C ALA A 24 -6.49 18.43 4.76
N GLY A 25 -6.81 18.02 5.98
CA GLY A 25 -5.84 17.89 7.07
C GLY A 25 -4.77 16.84 6.78
N PHE A 26 -5.16 15.68 6.25
CA PHE A 26 -4.21 14.65 5.81
C PHE A 26 -3.37 15.10 4.61
N ALA A 27 -3.96 15.79 3.64
CA ALA A 27 -3.24 16.32 2.50
C ALA A 27 -2.17 17.34 2.94
N LEU A 28 -2.54 18.28 3.82
CA LEU A 28 -1.61 19.26 4.38
C LEU A 28 -0.48 18.57 5.16
N LEU A 29 -0.82 17.63 6.04
CA LEU A 29 0.17 16.91 6.84
C LEU A 29 1.12 16.08 5.95
N ALA A 30 0.58 15.37 4.97
CA ALA A 30 1.39 14.61 4.02
C ALA A 30 2.34 15.54 3.25
N CYS A 31 1.87 16.71 2.81
CA CYS A 31 2.72 17.72 2.17
C CYS A 31 3.85 18.17 3.10
N VAL A 32 3.55 18.54 4.35
CA VAL A 32 4.56 18.95 5.34
C VAL A 32 5.61 17.85 5.59
N VAL A 33 5.19 16.59 5.67
CA VAL A 33 6.10 15.45 5.83
C VAL A 33 6.97 15.25 4.59
N MET A 34 6.40 15.45 3.39
CA MET A 34 7.06 15.11 2.13
C MET A 34 7.90 16.23 1.52
N VAL A 35 7.59 17.50 1.80
CA VAL A 35 8.13 18.68 1.08
C VAL A 35 9.66 18.77 1.13
N TRP A 36 10.29 18.34 2.22
CA TRP A 36 11.74 18.38 2.40
C TRP A 36 12.54 17.50 1.45
N ARG A 37 11.87 16.52 0.83
CA ARG A 37 12.48 15.54 -0.07
C ARG A 37 11.73 15.47 -1.41
N TRP A 38 10.91 16.48 -1.68
CA TRP A 38 10.02 16.52 -2.83
C TRP A 38 10.77 16.30 -4.14
N GLY A 39 10.37 15.27 -4.89
CA GLY A 39 10.97 14.94 -6.17
C GLY A 39 12.40 14.38 -6.08
N GLY A 40 12.89 13.98 -4.89
CA GLY A 40 14.22 13.37 -4.80
C GLY A 40 14.29 11.93 -5.32
N THR A 41 15.47 11.31 -5.19
CA THR A 41 15.77 10.01 -5.78
C THR A 41 16.31 8.99 -4.78
N VAL A 42 16.02 7.72 -5.04
CA VAL A 42 16.66 6.54 -4.44
C VAL A 42 17.14 5.58 -5.54
N ALA A 43 17.76 4.46 -5.16
CA ALA A 43 18.37 3.50 -6.09
C ALA A 43 17.45 3.09 -7.27
N ASP A 44 16.15 2.94 -7.04
CA ASP A 44 15.19 2.52 -8.07
C ASP A 44 14.57 3.70 -8.84
N SER A 45 14.74 4.93 -8.35
CA SER A 45 14.04 6.11 -8.87
C SER A 45 14.39 6.44 -10.30
N GLN A 46 15.66 6.25 -10.67
CA GLN A 46 16.12 6.51 -12.04
C GLN A 46 15.37 5.65 -13.05
N ALA A 47 15.14 4.38 -12.74
CA ALA A 47 14.48 3.47 -13.67
C ALA A 47 12.99 3.83 -13.88
N TYR A 48 12.29 4.28 -12.83
CA TYR A 48 10.90 4.77 -12.98
C TYR A 48 10.83 6.12 -13.70
N TYR A 49 11.80 7.01 -13.46
CA TYR A 49 11.94 8.27 -14.17
C TYR A 49 12.15 8.04 -15.66
N ASP A 50 13.10 7.18 -16.03
CA ASP A 50 13.39 6.85 -17.43
C ASP A 50 12.19 6.15 -18.11
N THR A 51 11.45 5.32 -17.37
CA THR A 51 10.20 4.74 -17.89
C THR A 51 9.18 5.83 -18.23
N ALA A 52 9.01 6.85 -17.37
CA ALA A 52 8.10 7.96 -17.64
C ALA A 52 8.58 8.84 -18.82
N ARG A 53 9.90 9.08 -18.94
CA ARG A 53 10.51 9.81 -20.06
C ARG A 53 10.35 9.09 -21.38
N TRP A 54 10.51 7.76 -21.38
CA TRP A 54 10.25 6.93 -22.56
C TRP A 54 8.78 7.04 -22.98
N LEU A 55 7.84 7.00 -22.05
CA LEU A 55 6.42 7.19 -22.34
C LEU A 55 6.09 8.60 -22.88
N ARG A 56 6.90 9.61 -22.57
CA ARG A 56 6.83 10.94 -23.18
C ARG A 56 7.53 11.04 -24.55
N GLY A 57 8.24 10.00 -24.97
CA GLY A 57 9.06 10.01 -26.18
C GLY A 57 10.38 10.78 -26.04
N GLU A 58 10.82 11.09 -24.82
CA GLU A 58 12.04 11.88 -24.57
C GLU A 58 13.32 11.04 -24.69
N ILE A 59 13.25 9.73 -24.47
CA ILE A 59 14.37 8.79 -24.56
C ILE A 59 13.96 7.51 -25.30
N PRO A 60 14.89 6.84 -26.00
CA PRO A 60 14.59 5.60 -26.69
C PRO A 60 14.41 4.42 -25.71
N ALA A 61 13.67 3.39 -26.11
CA ALA A 61 13.43 2.21 -25.28
C ALA A 61 14.71 1.47 -24.85
N SER A 62 15.81 1.62 -25.59
CA SER A 62 17.11 0.98 -25.30
C SER A 62 17.79 1.48 -24.03
N THR A 63 17.34 2.60 -23.44
CA THR A 63 17.87 3.10 -22.17
C THR A 63 17.17 2.50 -20.95
N LEU A 64 16.08 1.76 -21.16
CA LEU A 64 15.32 1.16 -20.07
C LEU A 64 16.08 -0.04 -19.48
N VAL A 65 15.98 -0.22 -18.16
CA VAL A 65 16.68 -1.28 -17.44
C VAL A 65 15.68 -2.09 -16.62
N ALA A 66 15.52 -3.37 -16.95
CA ALA A 66 14.68 -4.29 -16.18
C ALA A 66 15.16 -4.40 -14.73
N PRO A 67 14.26 -4.59 -13.73
CA PRO A 67 12.85 -4.98 -13.87
C PRO A 67 11.83 -3.84 -13.80
N PHE A 68 12.27 -2.64 -13.44
CA PHE A 68 11.39 -1.56 -13.03
C PHE A 68 10.43 -1.04 -14.11
N PRO A 69 10.80 -1.00 -15.41
CA PRO A 69 9.91 -0.61 -16.49
C PRO A 69 8.64 -1.47 -16.63
N TYR A 70 8.62 -2.68 -16.06
CA TYR A 70 7.42 -3.53 -16.07
C TYR A 70 6.33 -3.07 -15.08
N ARG A 71 6.65 -2.13 -14.17
CA ARG A 71 5.72 -1.51 -13.22
C ARG A 71 5.17 -0.21 -13.79
N LEU A 72 4.38 -0.36 -14.86
CA LEU A 72 4.12 0.72 -15.81
C LEU A 72 3.10 1.76 -15.33
N LEU A 73 2.12 1.40 -14.50
CA LEU A 73 0.96 2.28 -14.26
C LEU A 73 1.33 3.63 -13.63
N VAL A 74 2.17 3.64 -12.59
CA VAL A 74 2.54 4.90 -11.92
C VAL A 74 3.41 5.79 -12.84
N PRO A 75 4.47 5.27 -13.50
CA PRO A 75 5.19 6.04 -14.52
C PRO A 75 4.30 6.57 -15.65
N ALA A 76 3.29 5.80 -16.09
CA ALA A 76 2.36 6.24 -17.13
C ALA A 76 1.42 7.35 -16.66
N VAL A 77 0.98 7.33 -15.41
CA VAL A 77 0.22 8.46 -14.85
C VAL A 77 1.13 9.67 -14.64
N ALA A 78 2.38 9.47 -14.22
CA ALA A 78 3.33 10.57 -14.07
C ALA A 78 3.72 11.22 -15.41
N SER A 79 3.81 10.44 -16.49
CA SER A 79 4.21 10.94 -17.81
C SER A 79 3.19 11.90 -18.42
N ILE A 80 1.90 11.73 -18.12
CA ILE A 80 0.82 12.60 -18.63
C ILE A 80 0.64 13.89 -17.80
N ILE A 81 1.22 13.97 -16.60
CA ILE A 81 1.18 15.20 -15.80
C ILE A 81 2.09 16.23 -16.47
N PRO A 82 1.59 17.44 -16.79
CA PRO A 82 2.39 18.46 -17.46
C PRO A 82 3.53 18.96 -16.56
N GLY A 83 4.66 19.29 -17.17
CA GLY A 83 5.82 19.87 -16.48
C GLY A 83 6.88 18.84 -16.09
N ASP A 84 7.66 19.19 -15.07
CA ASP A 84 8.79 18.41 -14.59
C ASP A 84 8.34 17.08 -13.94
N LEU A 85 8.98 15.97 -14.33
CA LEU A 85 8.61 14.63 -13.87
C LEU A 85 8.89 14.41 -12.39
N HIS A 86 9.92 15.03 -11.81
CA HIS A 86 10.20 14.90 -10.38
C HIS A 86 9.02 15.45 -9.57
N ASN A 87 8.50 16.62 -9.98
CA ASN A 87 7.30 17.21 -9.40
C ASN A 87 6.04 16.38 -9.68
N GLY A 88 5.89 15.84 -10.90
CA GLY A 88 4.75 14.99 -11.27
C GLY A 88 4.66 13.73 -10.41
N PHE A 89 5.76 13.02 -10.21
CA PHE A 89 5.83 11.85 -9.32
C PHE A 89 5.55 12.22 -7.86
N ALA A 90 6.17 13.27 -7.34
CA ALA A 90 5.98 13.68 -5.96
C ALA A 90 4.53 14.12 -5.67
N MET A 91 3.90 14.85 -6.60
CA MET A 91 2.49 15.21 -6.53
C MET A 91 1.59 13.97 -6.56
N LEU A 92 1.82 13.05 -7.49
CA LEU A 92 1.06 11.81 -7.58
C LEU A 92 1.18 10.99 -6.29
N ASN A 93 2.39 10.86 -5.76
CA ASN A 93 2.64 10.13 -4.52
C ASN A 93 2.01 10.82 -3.31
N TRP A 94 2.00 12.15 -3.26
CA TRP A 94 1.30 12.91 -2.23
C TRP A 94 -0.21 12.64 -2.24
N LEU A 95 -0.83 12.63 -3.43
CA LEU A 95 -2.24 12.26 -3.59
C LEU A 95 -2.49 10.82 -3.12
N LEU A 96 -1.66 9.87 -3.53
CA LEU A 96 -1.79 8.45 -3.19
C LEU A 96 -1.62 8.18 -1.68
N VAL A 97 -0.66 8.84 -1.02
CA VAL A 97 -0.51 8.76 0.44
C VAL A 97 -1.73 9.33 1.16
N THR A 98 -2.21 10.49 0.71
CA THR A 98 -3.40 11.14 1.27
C THR A 98 -4.64 10.25 1.12
N SER A 99 -4.87 9.70 -0.07
CA SER A 99 -5.94 8.76 -0.33
C SER A 99 -5.81 7.50 0.52
N GLY A 100 -4.61 6.92 0.63
CA GLY A 100 -4.34 5.77 1.50
C GLY A 100 -4.69 6.03 2.96
N ALA A 101 -4.38 7.22 3.48
CA ALA A 101 -4.73 7.62 4.85
C ALA A 101 -6.25 7.80 5.05
N CYS A 102 -6.94 8.39 4.07
CA CYS A 102 -8.40 8.50 4.08
C CYS A 102 -9.06 7.11 4.07
N LEU A 103 -8.59 6.20 3.20
CA LEU A 103 -9.08 4.84 3.09
C LEU A 103 -8.89 4.06 4.41
N MET A 104 -7.74 4.19 5.07
CA MET A 104 -7.51 3.55 6.37
C MET A 104 -8.38 4.13 7.49
N SER A 105 -8.64 5.44 7.47
CA SER A 105 -9.59 6.07 8.38
C SER A 105 -11.01 5.53 8.15
N ALA A 106 -11.40 5.34 6.89
CA ALA A 106 -12.67 4.72 6.53
C ALA A 106 -12.74 3.25 6.96
N CYS A 107 -11.65 2.48 6.84
CA CYS A 107 -11.59 1.11 7.35
C CYS A 107 -11.86 1.05 8.86
N ALA A 108 -11.21 1.93 9.63
CA ALA A 108 -11.39 2.01 11.08
C ALA A 108 -12.84 2.33 11.46
N LEU A 109 -13.47 3.31 10.80
CA LEU A 109 -14.91 3.57 11.00
C LEU A 109 -15.78 2.39 10.59
N ARG A 110 -15.46 1.73 9.47
CA ARG A 110 -16.26 0.63 8.92
C ARG A 110 -16.31 -0.59 9.84
N VAL A 111 -15.26 -0.81 10.62
CA VAL A 111 -15.20 -1.88 11.63
C VAL A 111 -15.71 -1.43 13.01
N GLY A 112 -16.33 -0.25 13.10
CA GLY A 112 -17.01 0.25 14.30
C GLY A 112 -16.10 0.98 15.28
N LEU A 113 -14.88 1.39 14.88
CA LEU A 113 -14.04 2.22 15.73
C LEU A 113 -14.54 3.67 15.74
N GLY A 114 -14.36 4.36 16.86
CA GLY A 114 -14.74 5.76 17.00
C GLY A 114 -13.84 6.73 16.20
N PRO A 115 -14.27 8.00 16.02
CA PRO A 115 -13.58 8.98 15.18
C PRO A 115 -12.10 9.19 15.49
N ARG A 116 -11.71 9.17 16.77
CA ARG A 116 -10.31 9.33 17.19
C ARG A 116 -9.42 8.22 16.61
N ARG A 117 -9.89 6.97 16.66
CA ARG A 117 -9.16 5.81 16.13
C ARG A 117 -9.12 5.82 14.60
N ALA A 118 -10.16 6.36 13.95
CA ALA A 118 -10.16 6.59 12.53
C ALA A 118 -9.08 7.59 12.10
N VAL A 119 -9.03 8.77 12.73
CA VAL A 119 -7.96 9.76 12.47
C VAL A 119 -6.59 9.14 12.68
N MET A 120 -6.41 8.41 13.78
CA MET A 120 -5.16 7.73 14.11
C MET A 120 -4.74 6.69 13.07
N ALA A 121 -5.68 5.95 12.47
CA ALA A 121 -5.38 5.03 11.38
C ALA A 121 -4.79 5.76 10.16
N GLY A 122 -5.36 6.92 9.79
CA GLY A 122 -4.77 7.78 8.76
C GLY A 122 -3.42 8.37 9.14
N LEU A 123 -3.25 8.80 10.41
CA LEU A 123 -1.97 9.31 10.91
C LEU A 123 -0.86 8.25 10.86
N LEU A 124 -1.15 6.99 11.16
CA LEU A 124 -0.17 5.89 11.06
C LEU A 124 0.31 5.66 9.62
N MET A 125 -0.50 6.01 8.61
CA MET A 125 -0.07 5.97 7.21
C MET A 125 0.88 7.13 6.87
N ILE A 126 0.60 8.33 7.38
CA ILE A 126 1.32 9.55 7.01
C ILE A 126 2.58 9.75 7.86
N VAL A 127 2.44 9.66 9.19
CA VAL A 127 3.52 9.89 10.17
C VAL A 127 4.30 8.60 10.36
N SER A 128 5.02 8.23 9.30
CA SER A 128 5.86 7.03 9.29
C SER A 128 7.17 7.29 8.55
N VAL A 129 8.22 6.56 8.94
CA VAL A 129 9.53 6.65 8.30
C VAL A 129 9.43 6.41 6.78
N PRO A 130 8.68 5.42 6.28
CA PRO A 130 8.56 5.23 4.84
C PRO A 130 7.91 6.39 4.10
N THR A 131 6.89 7.01 4.69
CA THR A 131 6.24 8.17 4.08
C THR A 131 7.15 9.39 4.04
N PHE A 132 7.92 9.64 5.10
CA PHE A 132 8.92 10.71 5.09
C PHE A 132 10.07 10.44 4.12
N TRP A 133 10.58 9.20 4.10
CA TRP A 133 11.85 8.89 3.44
C TRP A 133 11.70 8.48 1.97
N PHE A 134 10.61 7.81 1.59
CA PHE A 134 10.43 7.23 0.25
C PHE A 134 9.27 7.83 -0.55
N ALA A 135 8.14 8.19 0.09
CA ALA A 135 6.99 8.75 -0.65
C ALA A 135 7.31 9.97 -1.53
N PRO A 136 8.18 10.91 -1.12
CA PRO A 136 8.46 12.10 -1.91
C PRO A 136 9.22 11.81 -3.21
N TYR A 137 9.70 10.58 -3.39
CA TYR A 137 10.59 10.18 -4.47
C TYR A 137 9.86 9.58 -5.64
N LEU A 138 10.58 9.42 -6.74
CA LEU A 138 10.10 8.82 -7.97
C LEU A 138 10.02 7.30 -7.78
N VAL A 139 9.03 6.84 -7.03
CA VAL A 139 8.80 5.42 -6.71
C VAL A 139 7.32 5.09 -6.83
N VAL A 140 7.02 3.81 -6.99
CA VAL A 140 5.65 3.31 -7.20
C VAL A 140 5.00 2.76 -5.92
N ASP A 141 5.75 2.72 -4.83
CA ASP A 141 5.31 2.19 -3.53
C ASP A 141 4.03 2.84 -2.99
N PRO A 142 3.85 4.19 -3.02
CA PRO A 142 2.59 4.83 -2.62
C PRO A 142 1.38 4.31 -3.37
N GLY A 143 1.51 4.07 -4.67
CA GLY A 143 0.42 3.53 -5.50
C GLY A 143 0.02 2.13 -5.06
N SER A 144 1.00 1.27 -4.77
CA SER A 144 0.77 -0.09 -4.27
C SER A 144 0.10 -0.07 -2.88
N VAL A 145 0.59 0.78 -1.98
CA VAL A 145 0.02 0.96 -0.63
C VAL A 145 -1.43 1.48 -0.71
N CYS A 146 -1.71 2.46 -1.56
CA CYS A 146 -3.04 3.00 -1.77
C CYS A 146 -4.00 1.95 -2.38
N ALA A 147 -3.56 1.18 -3.38
CA ALA A 147 -4.36 0.11 -3.97
C ALA A 147 -4.71 -0.99 -2.94
N ARG A 148 -3.74 -1.41 -2.13
CA ARG A 148 -3.95 -2.34 -1.01
C ARG A 148 -4.90 -1.77 0.04
N ALA A 149 -4.84 -0.46 0.31
CA ALA A 149 -5.77 0.20 1.22
C ALA A 149 -7.21 0.20 0.68
N ALA A 150 -7.39 0.47 -0.61
CA ALA A 150 -8.68 0.41 -1.28
C ALA A 150 -9.24 -1.02 -1.28
N PHE A 151 -8.38 -2.02 -1.51
CA PHE A 151 -8.73 -3.44 -1.43
C PHE A 151 -9.31 -3.81 -0.06
N VAL A 152 -8.62 -3.43 1.03
CA VAL A 152 -9.06 -3.72 2.40
C VAL A 152 -10.40 -3.03 2.70
N LEU A 153 -10.55 -1.75 2.33
CA LEU A 153 -11.80 -1.02 2.55
C LEU A 153 -12.96 -1.67 1.79
N ALA A 154 -12.76 -2.03 0.52
CA ALA A 154 -13.77 -2.66 -0.31
C ALA A 154 -14.28 -3.98 0.31
N LEU A 155 -13.37 -4.80 0.85
CA LEU A 155 -13.75 -6.03 1.56
C LEU A 155 -14.53 -5.77 2.85
N LEU A 156 -14.10 -4.77 3.64
CA LEU A 156 -14.84 -4.36 4.84
C LEU A 156 -16.23 -3.79 4.53
N CYS A 157 -16.38 -3.19 3.35
CA CYS A 157 -17.67 -2.73 2.84
C CYS A 157 -18.54 -3.84 2.26
N GLY A 158 -18.05 -5.07 2.16
CA GLY A 158 -18.78 -6.18 1.54
C GLY A 158 -18.87 -6.06 0.01
N GLN A 159 -17.93 -5.34 -0.61
CA GLN A 159 -17.88 -5.08 -2.06
C GLN A 159 -16.68 -5.81 -2.70
N PRO A 160 -16.74 -7.14 -2.86
CA PRO A 160 -15.59 -7.92 -3.34
C PRO A 160 -15.20 -7.62 -4.79
N TRP A 161 -16.11 -7.10 -5.62
CA TRP A 161 -15.78 -6.67 -6.98
C TRP A 161 -14.88 -5.43 -6.98
N LEU A 162 -15.14 -4.45 -6.09
CA LEU A 162 -14.26 -3.29 -5.90
C LEU A 162 -12.88 -3.73 -5.39
N ALA A 163 -12.84 -4.74 -4.52
CA ALA A 163 -11.58 -5.33 -4.09
C ALA A 163 -10.84 -5.97 -5.28
N ALA A 164 -11.53 -6.69 -6.16
CA ALA A 164 -10.92 -7.25 -7.37
C ALA A 164 -10.38 -6.16 -8.31
N VAL A 165 -11.11 -5.07 -8.53
CA VAL A 165 -10.64 -3.91 -9.32
C VAL A 165 -9.41 -3.28 -8.67
N ALA A 166 -9.41 -3.06 -7.35
CA ALA A 166 -8.26 -2.54 -6.62
C ALA A 166 -7.05 -3.50 -6.71
N GLY A 167 -7.29 -4.81 -6.68
CA GLY A 167 -6.27 -5.84 -6.89
C GLY A 167 -5.65 -5.77 -8.28
N LEU A 168 -6.47 -5.67 -9.32
CA LEU A 168 -6.03 -5.55 -10.73
C LEU A 168 -5.21 -4.27 -10.96
N LEU A 169 -5.71 -3.12 -10.50
CA LEU A 169 -4.98 -1.84 -10.57
C LEU A 169 -3.69 -1.92 -9.76
N GLY A 170 -3.75 -2.53 -8.57
CA GLY A 170 -2.58 -2.81 -7.74
C GLY A 170 -1.55 -3.63 -8.50
N THR A 171 -1.94 -4.67 -9.23
CA THR A 171 -1.03 -5.49 -10.05
C THR A 171 -0.35 -4.65 -11.13
N ALA A 172 -1.08 -3.72 -11.75
CA ALA A 172 -0.52 -2.82 -12.73
C ALA A 172 0.48 -1.80 -12.14
N VAL A 173 0.35 -1.46 -10.86
CA VAL A 173 1.37 -0.69 -10.12
C VAL A 173 2.58 -1.56 -9.78
N ARG A 174 2.34 -2.74 -9.20
CA ARG A 174 3.37 -3.69 -8.74
C ARG A 174 2.85 -5.12 -8.88
N GLU A 175 3.58 -5.94 -9.61
CA GLU A 175 3.17 -7.30 -9.99
C GLU A 175 2.77 -8.16 -8.79
N GLU A 176 3.45 -8.04 -7.65
CA GLU A 176 3.14 -8.86 -6.46
C GLU A 176 1.73 -8.62 -5.89
N ASN A 177 1.06 -7.53 -6.26
CA ASN A 177 -0.33 -7.29 -5.87
C ASN A 177 -1.31 -8.27 -6.54
N ILE A 178 -0.86 -9.08 -7.52
CA ILE A 178 -1.64 -10.22 -8.02
C ILE A 178 -2.01 -11.19 -6.89
N LEU A 179 -1.21 -11.26 -5.83
CA LEU A 179 -1.50 -12.07 -4.65
C LEU A 179 -2.79 -11.65 -3.93
N LEU A 180 -3.23 -10.40 -4.07
CA LEU A 180 -4.52 -9.94 -3.56
C LEU A 180 -5.69 -10.66 -4.26
N LEU A 181 -5.58 -10.84 -5.58
CA LEU A 181 -6.57 -11.55 -6.39
C LEU A 181 -6.52 -13.06 -6.10
N VAL A 182 -5.32 -13.63 -5.99
CA VAL A 182 -5.15 -15.04 -5.60
C VAL A 182 -5.83 -15.30 -4.27
N TRP A 183 -5.60 -14.45 -3.27
CA TRP A 183 -6.25 -14.56 -1.97
C TRP A 183 -7.77 -14.41 -2.05
N LEU A 184 -8.28 -13.46 -2.85
CA LEU A 184 -9.71 -13.23 -3.04
C LEU A 184 -10.42 -14.49 -3.55
N VAL A 185 -9.82 -15.18 -4.52
CA VAL A 185 -10.32 -16.43 -5.10
C VAL A 185 -10.17 -17.59 -4.11
N ALA A 186 -8.98 -17.76 -3.52
CA ALA A 186 -8.70 -18.85 -2.59
C ALA A 186 -9.61 -18.81 -1.37
N MET A 187 -9.85 -17.63 -0.81
CA MET A 187 -10.72 -17.42 0.35
C MET A 187 -12.22 -17.31 -0.02
N ARG A 188 -12.58 -17.57 -1.29
CA ARG A 188 -13.96 -17.53 -1.81
C ARG A 188 -14.69 -16.22 -1.48
N ARG A 189 -13.97 -15.09 -1.51
CA ARG A 189 -14.54 -13.76 -1.28
C ARG A 189 -15.25 -13.21 -2.52
N ILE A 190 -14.95 -13.77 -3.69
CA ILE A 190 -15.66 -13.56 -4.94
C ILE A 190 -16.02 -14.92 -5.54
N ALA A 191 -17.04 -14.95 -6.40
CA ALA A 191 -17.33 -16.14 -7.20
C ALA A 191 -16.10 -16.54 -8.05
N ILE A 192 -15.87 -17.85 -8.20
CA ILE A 192 -14.64 -18.38 -8.83
C ILE A 192 -14.46 -17.82 -10.24
N LEU A 193 -15.51 -17.87 -11.08
CA LEU A 193 -15.40 -17.48 -12.49
C LEU A 193 -15.00 -16.00 -12.67
N PRO A 194 -15.69 -15.02 -12.05
CA PRO A 194 -15.22 -13.63 -12.05
C PRO A 194 -13.80 -13.48 -11.47
N GLY A 195 -13.51 -14.19 -10.38
CA GLY A 195 -12.18 -14.17 -9.77
C GLY A 195 -11.06 -14.65 -10.70
N LEU A 196 -11.29 -15.75 -11.43
CA LEU A 196 -10.39 -16.26 -12.46
C LEU A 196 -10.28 -15.29 -13.64
N ALA A 197 -11.36 -14.60 -14.02
CA ALA A 197 -11.31 -13.56 -15.05
C ALA A 197 -10.42 -12.38 -14.63
N PHE A 198 -10.49 -11.92 -13.38
CA PHE A 198 -9.58 -10.89 -12.86
C PHE A 198 -8.13 -11.38 -12.80
N LEU A 199 -7.88 -12.63 -12.41
CA LEU A 199 -6.54 -13.22 -12.44
C LEU A 199 -5.99 -13.33 -13.86
N ALA A 200 -6.84 -13.75 -14.81
CA ALA A 200 -6.47 -13.82 -16.22
C ALA A 200 -6.16 -12.43 -16.78
N ALA A 201 -6.98 -11.41 -16.44
CA ALA A 201 -6.71 -10.03 -16.82
C ALA A 201 -5.40 -9.50 -16.24
N ALA A 202 -5.12 -9.79 -14.96
CA ALA A 202 -3.87 -9.41 -14.31
C ALA A 202 -2.65 -10.10 -14.94
N GLY A 203 -2.75 -11.40 -15.23
CA GLY A 203 -1.72 -12.17 -15.92
C GLY A 203 -1.50 -11.68 -17.35
N ALA A 204 -2.58 -11.43 -18.09
CA ALA A 204 -2.53 -10.87 -19.43
C ALA A 204 -1.87 -9.49 -19.46
N TRP A 205 -2.14 -8.63 -18.47
CA TRP A 205 -1.47 -7.35 -18.31
C TRP A 205 0.05 -7.51 -18.11
N ILE A 206 0.47 -8.37 -17.17
CA ILE A 206 1.90 -8.62 -16.92
C ILE A 206 2.61 -9.12 -18.19
N MET A 207 1.99 -10.04 -18.91
CA MET A 207 2.51 -10.55 -20.18
C MET A 207 2.54 -9.47 -21.26
N ALA A 208 1.50 -8.65 -21.35
CA ALA A 208 1.45 -7.57 -22.32
C ALA A 208 2.54 -6.54 -22.12
N VAL A 209 2.78 -6.15 -20.87
CA VAL A 209 3.87 -5.22 -20.54
C VAL A 209 5.23 -5.81 -20.89
N ARG A 210 5.46 -7.10 -20.61
CA ARG A 210 6.77 -7.77 -20.82
C ARG A 210 7.05 -8.18 -22.27
N TRP A 211 6.02 -8.49 -23.05
CA TRP A 211 6.20 -9.06 -24.40
C TRP A 211 5.78 -8.12 -25.53
N TRP A 212 4.94 -7.11 -25.26
CA TRP A 212 4.45 -6.22 -26.31
C TRP A 212 4.78 -4.75 -26.06
N LEU A 213 4.71 -4.26 -24.82
CA LEU A 213 4.93 -2.84 -24.54
C LEU A 213 6.40 -2.51 -24.27
N VAL A 214 7.08 -3.28 -23.41
CA VAL A 214 8.46 -3.06 -23.02
C VAL A 214 9.28 -4.29 -23.43
N THR A 215 9.66 -4.34 -24.70
CA THR A 215 10.34 -5.49 -25.31
C THR A 215 11.86 -5.32 -25.35
N GLY A 216 12.59 -6.42 -25.52
CA GLY A 216 14.03 -6.39 -25.78
C GLY A 216 14.92 -6.08 -24.56
N LEU A 217 14.36 -6.01 -23.36
CA LEU A 217 15.16 -5.88 -22.15
C LEU A 217 15.86 -7.20 -21.79
N PRO A 218 17.10 -7.16 -21.27
CA PRO A 218 17.80 -8.35 -20.81
C PRO A 218 16.96 -9.14 -19.81
N SER A 219 17.03 -10.46 -19.89
CA SER A 219 16.45 -11.31 -18.84
C SER A 219 17.14 -10.98 -17.52
N TYR A 220 16.33 -10.78 -16.48
CA TYR A 220 16.81 -10.63 -15.11
C TYR A 220 16.16 -11.71 -14.27
N THR A 221 16.93 -12.27 -13.35
CA THR A 221 16.46 -13.23 -12.37
C THR A 221 16.92 -12.78 -11.00
N TRP A 222 15.95 -12.58 -10.12
CA TRP A 222 16.22 -12.45 -8.70
C TRP A 222 16.48 -13.86 -8.16
N SER A 223 17.76 -14.17 -7.92
CA SER A 223 18.17 -15.44 -7.34
C SER A 223 18.54 -15.20 -5.88
N PRO A 224 18.05 -15.99 -4.92
CA PRO A 224 18.54 -15.94 -3.54
C PRO A 224 20.05 -16.15 -3.48
N ARG A 225 20.78 -15.27 -2.77
CA ARG A 225 22.23 -15.41 -2.56
C ARG A 225 22.61 -15.10 -1.12
N TRP A 226 23.39 -15.99 -0.49
CA TRP A 226 23.82 -15.81 0.89
C TRP A 226 24.65 -14.54 1.10
N GLU A 227 25.47 -14.16 0.10
CA GLU A 227 26.23 -12.91 0.10
C GLU A 227 25.34 -11.67 0.24
N GLN A 228 24.18 -11.66 -0.43
CA GLN A 228 23.24 -10.55 -0.35
C GLN A 228 22.58 -10.48 1.02
N VAL A 229 22.30 -11.62 1.65
CA VAL A 229 21.78 -11.67 3.02
C VAL A 229 22.80 -11.07 3.99
N LEU A 230 24.06 -11.48 3.90
CA LEU A 230 25.14 -10.92 4.73
C LEU A 230 25.32 -9.42 4.48
N HIS A 231 25.28 -8.99 3.22
CA HIS A 231 25.37 -7.57 2.87
C HIS A 231 24.18 -6.77 3.41
N ALA A 232 22.96 -7.30 3.33
CA ALA A 232 21.76 -6.66 3.86
C ALA A 232 21.79 -6.55 5.39
N LEU A 233 22.34 -7.55 6.09
CA LEU A 233 22.56 -7.50 7.54
C LEU A 233 23.66 -6.51 7.94
N GLY A 234 24.64 -6.26 7.08
CA GLY A 234 25.68 -5.26 7.29
C GLY A 234 25.24 -3.82 6.99
N ASP A 235 24.15 -3.62 6.22
CA ASP A 235 23.66 -2.30 5.86
C ASP A 235 22.78 -1.69 6.96
N TRP A 236 23.43 -1.00 7.90
CA TRP A 236 22.77 -0.34 9.01
C TRP A 236 21.69 0.68 8.58
N ARG A 237 21.84 1.31 7.40
CA ARG A 237 20.84 2.27 6.91
C ARG A 237 19.56 1.56 6.50
N SER A 238 19.69 0.44 5.78
CA SER A 238 18.54 -0.43 5.46
C SER A 238 17.85 -0.90 6.74
N LEU A 239 18.61 -1.45 7.68
CA LEU A 239 18.07 -1.94 8.96
C LEU A 239 17.37 -0.83 9.75
N ALA A 240 17.97 0.36 9.84
CA ALA A 240 17.37 1.51 10.52
C ALA A 240 16.03 1.91 9.88
N THR A 241 15.92 1.89 8.55
CA THR A 241 14.64 2.18 7.88
C THR A 241 13.59 1.08 8.09
N ILE A 242 14.00 -0.19 8.12
CA ILE A 242 13.11 -1.32 8.44
C ILE A 242 12.59 -1.20 9.87
N ILE A 243 13.48 -1.00 10.83
CA ILE A 243 13.13 -0.83 12.25
C ILE A 243 12.24 0.39 12.40
N GLY A 244 12.60 1.54 11.82
CA GLY A 244 11.79 2.76 11.86
C GLY A 244 10.40 2.59 11.24
N ALA A 245 10.27 1.76 10.21
CA ALA A 245 8.99 1.42 9.61
C ALA A 245 8.17 0.41 10.44
N ALA A 246 8.82 -0.54 11.11
CA ALA A 246 8.15 -1.62 11.84
C ALA A 246 7.82 -1.26 13.29
N LEU A 247 8.73 -0.58 13.99
CA LEU A 247 8.67 -0.31 15.42
C LEU A 247 7.38 0.41 15.87
N PRO A 248 6.84 1.41 15.16
CA PRO A 248 5.58 2.00 15.59
C PRO A 248 4.40 1.07 15.29
N ILE A 249 4.37 0.43 14.11
CA ILE A 249 3.16 -0.21 13.60
C ILE A 249 2.97 -1.66 14.07
N VAL A 250 4.05 -2.45 14.12
CA VAL A 250 3.98 -3.88 14.42
C VAL A 250 3.57 -4.12 15.88
N PRO A 251 4.18 -3.48 16.89
CA PRO A 251 3.74 -3.64 18.28
C PRO A 251 2.30 -3.21 18.49
N LEU A 252 1.88 -2.09 17.89
CA LEU A 252 0.49 -1.63 17.96
C LEU A 252 -0.46 -2.65 17.31
N ALA A 253 -0.12 -3.19 16.15
CA ALA A 253 -0.91 -4.21 15.48
C ALA A 253 -1.04 -5.50 16.33
N LEU A 254 0.05 -5.93 16.97
CA LEU A 254 0.04 -7.09 17.87
C LEU A 254 -0.83 -6.85 19.11
N LEU A 255 -0.73 -5.68 19.73
CA LEU A 255 -1.56 -5.29 20.88
C LEU A 255 -3.05 -5.20 20.49
N GLY A 256 -3.34 -4.58 19.36
CA GLY A 256 -4.71 -4.43 18.85
C GLY A 256 -5.31 -5.73 18.30
N TRP A 257 -4.49 -6.73 17.99
CA TRP A 257 -4.93 -8.01 17.43
C TRP A 257 -5.99 -8.72 18.27
N ARG A 258 -5.84 -8.68 19.60
CA ARG A 258 -6.78 -9.34 20.52
C ARG A 258 -8.12 -8.61 20.57
N ALA A 259 -8.08 -7.28 20.51
CA ALA A 259 -9.26 -6.42 20.52
C ALA A 259 -9.94 -6.25 19.13
N ALA A 260 -9.30 -6.75 18.07
CA ALA A 260 -9.77 -6.56 16.71
C ALA A 260 -11.12 -7.27 16.45
N PRO A 261 -12.09 -6.58 15.82
CA PRO A 261 -13.36 -7.17 15.40
C PRO A 261 -13.16 -8.39 14.49
N GLN A 262 -14.12 -9.32 14.49
CA GLN A 262 -14.06 -10.53 13.66
C GLN A 262 -13.90 -10.24 12.17
N ALA A 263 -14.45 -9.12 11.69
CA ALA A 263 -14.34 -8.66 10.31
C ALA A 263 -12.87 -8.44 9.85
N LEU A 264 -11.94 -8.16 10.77
CA LEU A 264 -10.52 -7.98 10.44
C LEU A 264 -9.73 -9.30 10.37
N ARG A 265 -10.22 -10.38 10.99
CA ARG A 265 -9.50 -11.66 11.09
C ARG A 265 -9.04 -12.22 9.74
N PRO A 266 -9.81 -12.14 8.64
CA PRO A 266 -9.34 -12.61 7.34
C PRO A 266 -8.06 -11.92 6.85
N PHE A 267 -7.82 -10.67 7.23
CA PHE A 267 -6.62 -9.95 6.81
C PHE A 267 -5.33 -10.48 7.44
N ALA A 268 -5.43 -11.36 8.44
CA ALA A 268 -4.31 -12.12 8.99
C ALA A 268 -3.62 -12.98 7.92
N SER A 269 -4.39 -13.81 7.22
CA SER A 269 -3.83 -14.69 6.19
C SER A 269 -3.35 -13.89 4.98
N LEU A 270 -4.02 -12.78 4.68
CA LEU A 270 -3.57 -11.85 3.64
C LEU A 270 -2.25 -11.18 4.01
N LEU A 271 -2.07 -10.74 5.26
CA LEU A 271 -0.82 -10.17 5.75
C LEU A 271 0.33 -11.17 5.61
N VAL A 272 0.11 -12.43 6.00
CA VAL A 272 1.11 -13.50 5.84
C VAL A 272 1.46 -13.71 4.37
N LEU A 273 0.46 -13.79 3.49
CA LEU A 273 0.68 -13.94 2.04
C LEU A 273 1.46 -12.74 1.47
N MET A 274 1.11 -11.52 1.86
CA MET A 274 1.73 -10.29 1.37
C MET A 274 3.10 -10.01 1.99
N ALA A 275 3.48 -10.73 3.06
CA ALA A 275 4.82 -10.73 3.60
C ALA A 275 5.79 -11.61 2.76
N LEU A 276 5.29 -12.56 1.95
CA LEU A 276 6.15 -13.43 1.14
C LEU A 276 7.00 -12.65 0.12
N PRO A 277 6.47 -11.71 -0.69
CA PRO A 277 7.28 -10.94 -1.63
C PRO A 277 8.44 -10.15 -0.99
N PRO A 278 8.26 -9.36 0.09
CA PRO A 278 9.38 -8.68 0.72
C PRO A 278 10.37 -9.64 1.40
N LEU A 279 9.92 -10.76 1.95
CA LEU A 279 10.82 -11.80 2.49
C LEU A 279 11.68 -12.42 1.39
N TYR A 280 11.07 -12.75 0.25
CA TYR A 280 11.79 -13.25 -0.92
C TYR A 280 12.77 -12.19 -1.46
N ALA A 281 12.35 -10.93 -1.54
CA ALA A 281 13.21 -9.82 -1.94
C ALA A 281 14.41 -9.68 -1.00
N ALA A 282 14.24 -9.88 0.32
CA ALA A 282 15.33 -9.81 1.30
C ALA A 282 16.41 -10.89 1.10
N LEU A 283 16.06 -11.98 0.40
CA LEU A 283 17.02 -13.02 0.02
C LEU A 283 17.74 -12.72 -1.31
N CYS A 284 17.17 -11.84 -2.15
CA CYS A 284 17.60 -11.66 -3.55
C CYS A 284 18.16 -10.27 -3.87
N VAL A 285 17.83 -9.26 -3.07
CA VAL A 285 18.23 -7.86 -3.27
C VAL A 285 18.26 -7.13 -1.94
N ARG A 286 18.84 -5.93 -1.94
CA ARG A 286 18.77 -5.01 -0.79
C ARG A 286 17.30 -4.68 -0.48
N VAL A 287 16.92 -4.81 0.79
CA VAL A 287 15.59 -4.45 1.28
C VAL A 287 15.69 -3.35 2.32
N ASP A 288 14.80 -2.37 2.24
CA ASP A 288 14.69 -1.22 3.13
C ASP A 288 13.28 -1.12 3.75
N GLY A 289 12.99 -0.03 4.45
CA GLY A 289 11.69 0.20 5.09
C GLY A 289 10.46 0.11 4.18
N ARG A 290 10.61 0.16 2.85
CA ARG A 290 9.51 -0.03 1.89
C ARG A 290 8.88 -1.42 1.97
N ALA A 291 9.66 -2.43 2.36
CA ALA A 291 9.13 -3.79 2.56
C ALA A 291 8.04 -3.84 3.63
N VAL A 292 8.27 -3.16 4.75
CA VAL A 292 7.28 -3.07 5.84
C VAL A 292 6.14 -2.15 5.45
N TRP A 293 6.43 -1.05 4.75
CA TRP A 293 5.42 -0.08 4.32
C TRP A 293 4.33 -0.71 3.45
N GLY A 294 4.71 -1.62 2.56
CA GLY A 294 3.77 -2.38 1.75
C GLY A 294 2.75 -3.19 2.58
N LEU A 295 3.04 -3.50 3.85
CA LEU A 295 2.17 -4.24 4.76
C LEU A 295 1.26 -3.34 5.58
N TYR A 296 1.47 -2.02 5.58
CA TYR A 296 0.69 -1.07 6.38
C TYR A 296 -0.82 -1.19 6.18
N PRO A 297 -1.35 -1.35 4.94
CA PRO A 297 -2.79 -1.49 4.73
C PRO A 297 -3.43 -2.67 5.47
N PHE A 298 -2.63 -3.69 5.82
CA PHE A 298 -3.08 -4.85 6.60
C PHE A 298 -2.78 -4.71 8.08
N LEU A 299 -1.71 -4.00 8.47
CA LEU A 299 -1.30 -3.80 9.86
C LEU A 299 -2.09 -2.67 10.56
N VAL A 300 -2.32 -1.55 9.87
CA VAL A 300 -2.98 -0.36 10.42
C VAL A 300 -4.38 -0.64 10.98
N PRO A 301 -5.26 -1.44 10.33
CA PRO A 301 -6.55 -1.78 10.91
C PRO A 301 -6.44 -2.46 12.28
N PHE A 302 -5.45 -3.33 12.49
CA PHE A 302 -5.19 -3.94 13.80
C PHE A 302 -4.56 -2.94 14.76
N ALA A 303 -3.60 -2.13 14.32
CA ALA A 303 -2.95 -1.12 15.16
C ALA A 303 -3.95 -0.09 15.71
N ALA A 304 -4.94 0.29 14.90
CA ALA A 304 -6.03 1.18 15.33
C ALA A 304 -6.93 0.57 16.41
N CYS A 305 -6.94 -0.76 16.56
CA CYS A 305 -7.67 -1.47 17.61
C CYS A 305 -6.93 -1.53 18.95
N ALA A 306 -5.64 -1.18 19.00
CA ALA A 306 -4.90 -1.13 20.26
C ALA A 306 -5.62 -0.22 21.25
N HIS A 307 -5.62 -0.57 22.55
CA HIS A 307 -6.12 0.33 23.57
C HIS A 307 -5.07 1.39 23.85
N TRP A 308 -5.23 2.56 23.25
CA TRP A 308 -4.47 3.75 23.64
C TRP A 308 -5.07 4.19 24.97
N GLY A 309 -4.26 4.24 26.02
CA GLY A 309 -4.67 4.54 27.41
C GLY A 309 -5.32 5.92 27.64
N PHE A 310 -5.86 6.56 26.61
CA PHE A 310 -6.67 7.76 26.70
C PHE A 310 -8.12 7.41 27.07
N GLY A 311 -8.34 7.14 28.35
CA GLY A 311 -9.60 7.34 29.06
C GLY A 311 -10.88 6.95 28.31
N GLN A 312 -11.20 5.66 28.29
CA GLN A 312 -12.59 5.21 28.31
C GLN A 312 -12.70 4.10 29.34
N ARG A 313 -12.75 4.49 30.61
CA ARG A 313 -13.56 3.74 31.58
C ARG A 313 -15.01 4.00 31.15
N ARG A 314 -15.70 2.92 30.78
CA ARG A 314 -17.16 2.93 30.72
C ARG A 314 -17.71 3.06 32.13
#